data_AF-A0A382C2D2-F1
#
_entry.id   AF-A0A382C2D2-F1
#
_cell.length_a   1.000
_cell.length_b   1.000
_cell.length_c   1.000
_cell.angle_alpha   90.00
_cell.angle_beta   90.00
_cell.angle_gamma   90.00
#
_symmetry.space_group_name_H-M   'P 1'
#
loop_
_entity.id
_entity.type
_entity.pdbx_description
1 polymer ?
#
loop_
_entity_poly.entity_id
_entity_poly.type
_entity_poly.pdbx_seq_one_letter_code
_entity_poly.pdbx_strand_id
1 'polypeptide(L)'
;MQDAFGPLSMSSVYQNKPVGFSGADFLNLVVGFKSQLPPPEIVVVLSALEESSGRVRTGPILGSRELDLDLLLYGSMVDPDRKLPRSDILRYAFVLGPLAELAPALVHPVTGQAFNGAWQKMSLREQPLKRLSGDFSRIRPLLEFSLKK
;
A
#
# COMPACT_ATOMS: atom_id res chain seq x y z
N MET A 1 1.53 1.27 13.54
CA MET A 1 0.23 1.69 12.96
C MET A 1 -0.93 1.55 13.92
N GLN A 2 -1.19 0.39 14.54
CA GLN A 2 -2.32 0.26 15.50
C GLN A 2 -2.21 1.25 16.68
N ASP A 3 -1.00 1.44 17.21
CA ASP A 3 -0.76 2.43 18.28
C ASP A 3 -1.07 3.87 17.85
N ALA A 4 -0.94 4.17 16.55
CA ALA A 4 -1.12 5.51 16.01
C ALA A 4 -2.56 5.79 15.53
N PHE A 5 -3.24 4.77 14.98
CA PHE A 5 -4.54 4.94 14.32
C PHE A 5 -5.66 4.03 14.88
N GLY A 6 -5.36 3.23 15.91
CA GLY A 6 -6.31 2.30 16.51
C GLY A 6 -6.58 1.06 15.65
N PRO A 7 -7.81 0.51 15.68
CA PRO A 7 -8.17 -0.68 14.92
C PRO A 7 -7.94 -0.51 13.42
N LEU A 8 -7.29 -1.50 12.81
CA LEU A 8 -6.98 -1.53 11.39
C LEU A 8 -7.75 -2.67 10.70
N SER A 9 -8.15 -2.43 9.45
CA SER A 9 -8.54 -3.49 8.52
C SER A 9 -7.46 -3.61 7.46
N MET A 10 -7.17 -4.83 7.01
CA MET A 10 -6.08 -5.10 6.08
C MET A 10 -6.57 -5.98 4.94
N SER A 11 -6.11 -5.69 3.73
CA SER A 11 -6.24 -6.63 2.61
C SER A 11 -5.32 -7.84 2.81
N SER A 12 -5.43 -8.81 1.91
CA SER A 12 -4.37 -9.79 1.73
C SER A 12 -3.08 -9.14 1.22
N VAL A 13 -1.98 -9.89 1.34
CA VAL A 13 -0.71 -9.52 0.71
C VAL A 13 -0.71 -10.00 -0.73
N TYR A 14 -0.31 -9.11 -1.63
CA TYR A 14 -0.18 -9.38 -3.05
C TYR A 14 1.26 -9.18 -3.51
N GLN A 15 1.67 -9.97 -4.49
CA GLN A 15 3.00 -9.94 -5.07
C GLN A 15 2.94 -9.56 -6.56
N ASN A 16 3.83 -8.66 -6.98
CA ASN A 16 4.03 -8.32 -8.40
C ASN A 16 5.50 -8.04 -8.71
N LYS A 17 5.86 -8.14 -9.99
CA LYS A 17 7.16 -7.69 -10.49
C LYS A 17 7.28 -6.17 -10.42
N PRO A 18 8.49 -5.62 -10.22
CA PRO A 18 8.74 -4.19 -10.37
C PRO A 18 8.23 -3.63 -11.71
N VAL A 19 7.70 -2.41 -11.69
CA VAL A 19 7.27 -1.71 -12.90
C VAL A 19 8.34 -0.72 -13.32
N GLY A 20 8.86 -0.85 -14.55
CA GLY A 20 9.81 0.09 -15.13
C GLY A 20 11.29 -0.17 -14.79
N PHE A 21 11.60 -1.22 -14.02
CA PHE A 21 12.97 -1.64 -13.73
C PHE A 21 13.05 -3.14 -13.41
N SER A 22 14.26 -3.68 -13.31
CA SER A 22 14.51 -5.06 -12.91
C SER A 22 14.85 -5.14 -11.42
N GLY A 23 14.25 -6.06 -10.69
CA GLY A 23 14.47 -6.21 -9.25
C GLY A 23 13.74 -7.41 -8.66
N ALA A 24 13.80 -7.54 -7.34
CA ALA A 24 12.98 -8.50 -6.60
C ALA A 24 11.50 -8.13 -6.66
N ASP A 25 10.63 -9.11 -6.43
CA ASP A 25 9.18 -8.89 -6.44
C ASP A 25 8.76 -8.01 -5.25
N PHE A 26 7.79 -7.13 -5.48
CA PHE A 26 7.20 -6.31 -4.43
C PHE A 26 6.06 -7.02 -3.73
N LEU A 27 5.94 -6.76 -2.44
CA LEU A 27 4.78 -7.13 -1.64
C LEU A 27 3.94 -5.88 -1.38
N ASN A 28 2.64 -5.97 -1.67
CA ASN A 28 1.70 -4.87 -1.57
C ASN A 28 0.47 -5.29 -0.77
N LEU A 29 -0.01 -4.39 0.07
CA LEU A 29 -1.27 -4.53 0.80
C LEU A 29 -1.85 -3.15 1.06
N VAL A 30 -3.15 -3.10 1.32
CA VAL A 30 -3.85 -1.87 1.70
C VAL A 30 -4.35 -2.00 3.13
N VAL A 31 -4.21 -0.90 3.89
CA VAL A 31 -4.72 -0.78 5.25
C VAL A 31 -5.79 0.30 5.30
N GLY A 32 -6.92 -0.02 5.92
CA GLY A 32 -8.01 0.90 6.22
C GLY A 32 -8.09 1.18 7.71
N PHE A 33 -8.31 2.43 8.09
CA PHE A 33 -8.46 2.85 9.47
C PHE A 33 -9.35 4.10 9.55
N LYS A 34 -9.82 4.41 10.77
CA LYS A 34 -10.53 5.66 11.05
C LYS A 34 -9.58 6.61 11.76
N SER A 35 -9.57 7.88 11.36
CA SER A 35 -8.76 8.91 11.99
C SER A 35 -9.50 10.24 11.96
N GLN A 36 -9.25 11.08 12.97
CA GLN A 36 -9.64 12.49 12.97
C GLN A 36 -8.49 13.42 12.56
N LEU A 37 -7.28 12.87 12.40
CA LEU A 37 -6.12 13.63 11.97
C LEU A 37 -6.29 14.05 10.51
N PRO A 38 -5.99 15.31 10.16
CA PRO A 38 -6.01 15.75 8.77
C PRO A 38 -4.91 15.04 7.96
N PRO A 39 -5.04 14.94 6.63
CA PRO A 39 -4.07 14.26 5.77
C PRO A 39 -2.58 14.62 6.01
N PRO A 40 -2.17 15.89 6.19
CA PRO A 40 -0.77 16.20 6.46
C PRO A 40 -0.23 15.56 7.75
N GLU A 41 -1.04 15.47 8.80
CA GLU A 41 -0.62 14.82 10.05
C GLU A 41 -0.53 13.30 9.88
N ILE A 42 -1.44 12.71 9.10
CA ILE A 42 -1.35 11.28 8.73
C ILE A 42 -0.04 11.02 7.97
N VAL A 43 0.31 11.86 6.98
CA VAL A 43 1.55 11.71 6.21
C VAL A 43 2.78 11.78 7.11
N VAL A 44 2.81 12.71 8.08
CA VAL A 44 3.90 12.79 9.07
C VAL A 44 4.04 11.47 9.85
N VAL A 45 2.92 10.90 10.31
CA VAL A 45 2.93 9.61 11.03
C VAL A 45 3.39 8.47 10.12
N LEU A 46 2.94 8.41 8.86
CA LEU A 46 3.38 7.41 7.90
C LEU A 46 4.90 7.50 7.66
N SER A 47 5.43 8.70 7.43
CA SER A 47 6.87 8.90 7.25
C SER A 47 7.70 8.51 8.47
N ALA A 48 7.21 8.79 9.69
CA ALA A 48 7.88 8.34 10.90
C ALA A 48 7.90 6.80 11.03
N LEU A 49 6.84 6.13 10.59
CA LEU A 49 6.77 4.67 10.56
C LEU A 49 7.73 4.08 9.53
N GLU A 50 7.79 4.64 8.33
CA GLU A 50 8.78 4.27 7.30
C GLU A 50 10.20 4.39 7.85
N GLU A 51 10.55 5.54 8.45
CA GLU A 51 11.88 5.76 9.02
C GLU A 51 12.20 4.73 10.12
N SER A 52 11.22 4.43 10.98
CA SER A 52 11.40 3.45 12.06
C SER A 52 11.58 2.02 11.55
N SER A 53 10.95 1.67 10.41
CA SER A 53 10.99 0.33 9.84
C SER A 53 12.36 -0.03 9.23
N GLY A 54 13.12 0.98 8.77
CA GLY A 54 14.48 0.80 8.25
C GLY A 54 15.59 0.93 9.31
N ARG A 55 15.28 1.26 10.56
CA ARG A 55 16.26 1.32 11.66
C ARG A 55 16.48 -0.07 12.28
N VAL A 56 17.12 -0.98 11.55
CA VAL A 56 17.79 -2.12 12.19
C VAL A 56 19.04 -1.58 12.90
N ARG A 57 19.03 -1.56 14.23
CA ARG A 57 20.11 -1.06 15.11
C ARG A 57 21.45 -1.82 15.01
N THR A 58 21.61 -2.72 14.05
CA THR A 58 22.77 -3.62 13.91
C THR A 58 23.04 -3.94 12.44
N GLY A 59 23.67 -3.04 11.67
CA GLY A 59 24.20 -3.40 10.35
C GLY A 59 24.46 -2.22 9.40
N PRO A 60 25.28 -2.42 8.34
CA PRO A 60 25.60 -1.37 7.38
C PRO A 60 24.35 -0.93 6.60
N ILE A 61 24.21 0.38 6.42
CA ILE A 61 23.13 1.02 5.67
C ILE A 61 23.34 0.73 4.18
N LEU A 62 22.66 -0.28 3.64
CA LEU A 62 22.59 -0.56 2.20
C LEU A 62 21.18 -0.25 1.68
N GLY A 63 20.91 1.03 1.44
CA GLY A 63 20.35 1.49 0.16
C GLY A 63 18.96 1.04 -0.36
N SER A 64 18.10 0.35 0.38
CA SER A 64 16.70 0.15 -0.04
C SER A 64 15.72 0.53 1.07
N ARG A 65 14.78 1.45 0.81
CA ARG A 65 13.66 1.69 1.71
C ARG A 65 12.84 0.39 1.77
N GLU A 66 12.91 -0.32 2.89
CA GLU A 66 12.27 -1.65 3.06
C GLU A 66 10.74 -1.57 3.19
N LEU A 67 10.20 -0.36 3.43
CA LEU A 67 8.78 -0.08 3.54
C LEU A 67 8.48 1.30 2.92
N ASP A 68 7.40 1.36 2.15
CA ASP A 68 6.84 2.57 1.55
C ASP A 68 5.34 2.63 1.90
N LEU A 69 4.90 3.76 2.45
CA LEU A 69 3.56 3.99 2.98
C LEU A 69 2.94 5.23 2.33
N ASP A 70 2.16 5.00 1.27
CA ASP A 70 1.41 6.05 0.59
C ASP A 70 -0.01 6.19 1.12
N LEU A 71 -0.45 7.43 1.38
CA LEU A 71 -1.86 7.74 1.64
C LEU A 71 -2.66 7.72 0.34
N LEU A 72 -3.49 6.69 0.13
CA LEU A 72 -4.29 6.53 -1.09
C LEU A 72 -5.53 7.42 -1.12
N LEU A 73 -6.30 7.42 -0.03
CA LEU A 73 -7.62 8.06 0.09
C LEU A 73 -7.80 8.68 1.46
N TYR A 74 -8.62 9.74 1.54
CA TYR A 74 -9.10 10.31 2.80
C TYR A 74 -10.58 10.66 2.68
N GLY A 75 -11.46 9.74 3.10
CA GLY A 75 -12.90 9.86 2.89
C GLY A 75 -13.24 10.11 1.41
N SER A 76 -14.03 11.13 1.14
CA SER A 76 -14.36 11.60 -0.22
C SER A 76 -13.55 12.83 -0.66
N MET A 77 -12.44 13.13 0.01
CA MET A 77 -11.62 14.32 -0.28
C MET A 77 -11.01 14.23 -1.68
N VAL A 78 -11.03 15.36 -2.38
CA VAL A 78 -10.29 15.60 -3.62
C VAL A 78 -9.42 16.83 -3.40
N ASP A 79 -8.11 16.61 -3.31
CA ASP A 79 -7.10 17.63 -3.04
C ASP A 79 -5.87 17.37 -3.93
N PRO A 80 -5.75 18.08 -5.06
CA PRO A 80 -4.62 17.94 -5.97
C PRO A 80 -3.26 18.30 -5.34
N ASP A 81 -3.22 19.28 -4.44
CA ASP A 81 -1.99 19.72 -3.77
C ASP A 81 -1.42 18.61 -2.88
N ARG A 82 -2.32 17.77 -2.34
CA ARG A 82 -1.98 16.59 -1.54
C ARG A 82 -1.99 15.28 -2.33
N LYS A 83 -2.27 15.33 -3.64
CA LYS A 83 -2.40 14.17 -4.52
C LYS A 83 -3.43 13.15 -4.02
N LEU A 84 -4.57 13.63 -3.51
CA LEU A 84 -5.68 12.81 -3.05
C LEU A 84 -6.90 12.97 -3.98
N PRO A 85 -7.56 11.88 -4.40
CA PRO A 85 -7.12 10.49 -4.30
C PRO A 85 -5.83 10.26 -5.10
N ARG A 86 -4.99 9.30 -4.67
CA ARG A 86 -3.75 8.98 -5.42
C ARG A 86 -4.08 8.50 -6.83
N SER A 87 -3.37 9.04 -7.82
CA SER A 87 -3.50 8.67 -9.25
C SER A 87 -3.25 7.19 -9.52
N ASP A 88 -2.50 6.54 -8.63
CA ASP A 88 -2.04 5.16 -8.76
C ASP A 88 -3.18 4.15 -8.57
N ILE A 89 -4.25 4.55 -7.88
CA ILE A 89 -5.37 3.67 -7.49
C ILE A 89 -6.00 2.99 -8.69
N LEU A 90 -6.29 3.72 -9.78
CA LEU A 90 -6.92 3.15 -10.96
C LEU A 90 -5.93 2.69 -12.02
N ARG A 91 -4.63 2.99 -11.83
CA ARG A 91 -3.57 2.71 -12.79
C ARG A 91 -2.93 1.35 -12.55
N TYR A 92 -2.69 1.01 -11.28
CA TYR A 92 -1.87 -0.14 -10.92
C TYR A 92 -2.65 -1.24 -10.24
N ALA A 93 -2.54 -2.47 -10.74
CA ALA A 93 -3.23 -3.63 -10.19
C ALA A 93 -2.83 -3.89 -8.73
N PHE A 94 -1.55 -3.70 -8.37
CA PHE A 94 -1.06 -3.90 -7.01
C PHE A 94 -1.56 -2.84 -6.00
N VAL A 95 -2.20 -1.77 -6.46
CA VAL A 95 -2.91 -0.79 -5.62
C VAL A 95 -4.42 -1.09 -5.64
N LEU A 96 -5.00 -1.24 -6.83
CA LEU A 96 -6.44 -1.43 -7.01
C LEU A 96 -6.94 -2.75 -6.42
N GLY A 97 -6.22 -3.85 -6.66
CA GLY A 97 -6.62 -5.18 -6.23
C GLY A 97 -6.79 -5.30 -4.71
N PRO A 98 -5.76 -4.97 -3.91
CA PRO A 98 -5.90 -4.99 -2.46
C PRO A 98 -6.93 -3.97 -1.93
N LEU A 99 -7.06 -2.79 -2.56
CA LEU A 99 -8.07 -1.81 -2.19
C LEU A 99 -9.50 -2.32 -2.46
N ALA A 100 -9.73 -2.96 -3.61
CA ALA A 100 -11.02 -3.54 -3.99
C ALA A 100 -11.37 -4.78 -3.16
N GLU A 101 -10.38 -5.53 -2.64
CA GLU A 101 -10.62 -6.57 -1.64
C GLU A 101 -11.11 -5.96 -0.32
N LEU A 102 -10.42 -4.91 0.16
CA LEU A 102 -10.69 -4.32 1.47
C LEU A 102 -11.98 -3.48 1.50
N ALA A 103 -12.24 -2.72 0.44
CA ALA A 103 -13.33 -1.75 0.35
C ALA A 103 -14.03 -1.82 -1.02
N PRO A 104 -14.65 -2.97 -1.38
CA PRO A 104 -15.18 -3.22 -2.72
C PRO A 104 -16.25 -2.21 -3.17
N ALA A 105 -17.11 -1.80 -2.26
CA ALA A 105 -18.22 -0.88 -2.54
C ALA A 105 -17.86 0.60 -2.41
N LEU A 106 -16.63 0.92 -1.97
CA LEU A 106 -16.20 2.31 -1.87
C LEU A 106 -16.05 2.91 -3.28
N VAL A 107 -16.50 4.15 -3.43
CA VAL A 107 -16.55 4.86 -4.70
C VAL A 107 -15.38 5.84 -4.79
N HIS A 108 -14.65 5.81 -5.90
CA HIS A 108 -13.58 6.76 -6.16
C HIS A 108 -14.16 8.18 -6.30
N PRO A 109 -13.71 9.17 -5.51
CA PRO A 109 -14.38 10.46 -5.39
C PRO A 109 -14.36 11.30 -6.66
N VAL A 110 -13.38 11.09 -7.54
CA VAL A 110 -13.27 11.81 -8.83
C VAL A 110 -14.05 11.13 -9.97
N THR A 111 -14.05 9.79 -10.05
CA THR A 111 -14.59 9.07 -11.22
C THR A 111 -15.99 8.53 -11.00
N GLY A 112 -16.46 8.49 -9.74
CA GLY A 112 -17.75 7.90 -9.39
C GLY A 112 -17.81 6.38 -9.54
N GLN A 113 -16.69 5.72 -9.83
CA GLN A 113 -16.63 4.27 -10.00
C GLN A 113 -16.38 3.56 -8.68
N ALA A 114 -17.13 2.49 -8.41
CA ALA A 114 -16.86 1.58 -7.29
C ALA A 114 -15.60 0.75 -7.56
N PHE A 115 -14.77 0.51 -6.53
CA PHE A 115 -13.48 -0.17 -6.70
C PHE A 115 -13.61 -1.62 -7.17
N ASN A 116 -14.65 -2.35 -6.76
CA ASN A 116 -14.91 -3.69 -7.30
C ASN A 116 -15.16 -3.68 -8.81
N GLY A 117 -15.92 -2.70 -9.33
CA GLY A 117 -16.21 -2.55 -10.74
C GLY A 117 -15.00 -2.09 -11.55
N ALA A 118 -14.16 -1.23 -10.97
CA ALA A 118 -12.88 -0.87 -11.57
C ALA A 118 -11.93 -2.09 -11.63
N TRP A 119 -11.86 -2.88 -10.55
CA TRP A 119 -11.03 -4.07 -10.47
C TRP A 119 -11.42 -5.15 -11.49
N GLN A 120 -12.72 -5.37 -11.69
CA GLN A 120 -13.21 -6.31 -12.71
C GLN A 120 -12.78 -5.96 -14.14
N LYS A 121 -12.47 -4.69 -14.41
CA LYS A 121 -11.99 -4.20 -15.71
C LYS A 121 -10.47 -4.22 -15.84
N MET A 122 -9.74 -4.49 -14.76
CA MET A 122 -8.28 -4.49 -14.76
C MET A 122 -7.72 -5.70 -15.53
N SER A 123 -6.81 -5.44 -16.47
CA SER A 123 -6.15 -6.50 -17.24
C SER A 123 -5.00 -7.13 -16.44
N LEU A 124 -5.27 -8.26 -15.79
CA LEU A 124 -4.22 -9.03 -15.08
C LEU A 124 -3.21 -9.71 -16.01
N ARG A 125 -3.50 -9.76 -17.31
CA ARG A 125 -2.52 -10.19 -18.31
C ARG A 125 -1.39 -9.17 -18.46
N GLU A 126 -1.74 -7.89 -18.43
CA GLU A 126 -0.78 -6.77 -18.54
C GLU A 126 -0.14 -6.44 -17.19
N GLN A 127 -0.90 -6.64 -16.10
CA GLN A 127 -0.43 -6.38 -14.74
C GLN A 127 -0.64 -7.61 -13.86
N PRO A 128 0.19 -8.66 -14.02
CA PRO A 128 0.09 -9.86 -13.21
C PRO A 128 0.20 -9.53 -11.72
N LEU A 129 -0.76 -10.03 -10.95
CA LEU A 129 -0.82 -9.83 -9.51
C LEU A 129 -1.16 -11.16 -8.84
N LYS A 130 -0.29 -11.61 -7.94
CA LYS A 130 -0.46 -12.88 -7.22
C LYS A 130 -0.86 -12.61 -5.79
N ARG A 131 -2.05 -13.05 -5.37
CA ARG A 131 -2.43 -13.09 -3.96
C ARG A 131 -1.60 -14.17 -3.25
N LEU A 132 -0.98 -13.83 -2.12
CA LEU A 132 -0.23 -14.78 -1.32
C LEU A 132 -1.14 -15.39 -0.24
N SER A 133 -0.99 -16.69 -0.01
CA SER A 133 -1.62 -17.41 1.10
C SER A 133 -0.59 -17.64 2.21
N GLY A 134 -0.92 -17.25 3.45
CA GLY A 134 -0.04 -17.39 4.59
C GLY A 134 -0.54 -16.58 5.78
N ASP A 135 -0.02 -16.85 6.97
CA ASP A 135 -0.31 -16.04 8.16
C ASP A 135 0.59 -14.80 8.19
N PHE A 136 0.02 -13.66 7.81
CA PHE A 136 0.66 -12.34 7.88
C PHE A 136 0.24 -11.57 9.15
N SER A 137 -0.49 -12.18 10.09
CA SER A 137 -0.91 -11.55 11.35
C SER A 137 0.26 -11.27 12.29
N ARG A 138 1.39 -11.95 12.07
CA ARG A 138 2.65 -11.78 12.78
C ARG A 138 3.77 -11.44 11.82
N ILE A 139 3.59 -10.45 10.93
CA ILE A 139 4.75 -9.77 10.34
C ILE A 139 5.49 -9.05 11.50
N ARG A 140 6.27 -9.80 12.27
CA ARG A 140 7.61 -9.35 12.65
C ARG A 140 8.34 -9.27 11.32
N PRO A 141 9.06 -8.19 10.97
CA PRO A 141 9.84 -8.17 9.75
C PRO A 141 10.85 -9.32 9.80
N LEU A 142 10.48 -10.44 9.20
CA LEU A 142 11.34 -11.51 8.77
C LEU A 142 11.60 -11.17 7.31
N LEU A 143 12.47 -10.18 7.15
CA LEU A 143 13.09 -9.82 5.88
C LEU A 143 14.04 -10.96 5.55
N GLU A 144 13.66 -11.82 4.61
CA GLU A 144 14.58 -12.82 4.09
C GLU A 144 15.30 -12.24 2.87
N PHE A 145 16.63 -12.21 2.98
CA PHE A 145 17.58 -11.56 2.08
C PHE A 145 17.65 -12.21 0.69
N SER A 146 17.87 -11.39 -0.35
CA SER A 146 18.61 -11.83 -1.53
C SER A 146 19.54 -10.74 -2.02
N LEU A 147 20.82 -10.88 -1.64
CA LEU A 147 21.94 -10.14 -2.23
C LEU A 147 22.04 -10.49 -3.73
N LYS A 148 22.01 -9.48 -4.59
CA LYS A 148 22.63 -9.58 -5.92
C LYS A 148 23.84 -8.66 -5.95
N LYS A 149 24.98 -9.24 -6.31
CA LYS A 149 26.24 -8.54 -6.57
C LYS A 149 26.04 -7.42 -7.60
#